data_AF-A0A2I0J014-F1
#
_entry.id   AF-A0A2I0J014-F1
#
_cell.length_a   1.000
_cell.length_b   1.000
_cell.length_c   1.000
_cell.angle_alpha   90.00
_cell.angle_beta   90.00
_cell.angle_gamma   90.00
#
_symmetry.space_group_name_H-M   'P 1'
#
loop_
_entity.id
_entity.type
_entity.pdbx_description
1 polymer ?
#
loop_
_entity_poly.entity_id
_entity_poly.type
_entity_poly.pdbx_seq_one_letter_code
_entity_poly.pdbx_strand_id
1 'polypeptide(L)'
;ASDAGDPEPKEEETPLLAAVRGKCITQLLLLGAIDSIQRKYWGKLRVSQKIAIMDILLSLLEFAASYNSYSNLRLRMRFAPAERPPSNLLCQELAGTSIYLDILQKTTSGNTSLRKEQPESSEDDIGASNAEEGKLFSIAEEKLVTFCEQVLKDVSDLQSDIGETTNMDIHRVLELRSPVIVKVLKGMSLMDNKIFRRHLREFYPLLTKLVCCDQMDVRGALGDLFRAQLMVLLPSVPS
;
A
#
# COMPACT_ATOMS: atom_id res chain seq x y z
N ALA A 1 51.81 -15.05 31.70
CA ALA A 1 50.80 -15.45 30.70
C ALA A 1 49.72 -14.38 30.69
N SER A 2 49.83 -13.44 29.76
CA SER A 2 48.87 -12.37 29.54
C SER A 2 48.01 -12.75 28.34
N ASP A 3 46.76 -13.07 28.63
CA ASP A 3 45.70 -13.36 27.67
C ASP A 3 45.31 -12.04 26.98
N ALA A 4 45.76 -11.87 25.74
CA ALA A 4 45.40 -10.73 24.90
C ALA A 4 44.11 -11.10 24.17
N GLY A 5 42.98 -10.68 24.75
CA GLY A 5 41.69 -10.71 24.08
C GLY A 5 41.75 -9.90 22.80
N ASP A 6 41.52 -10.58 21.68
CA ASP A 6 41.38 -10.03 20.34
C ASP A 6 40.29 -8.94 20.35
N PRO A 7 40.54 -7.70 19.88
CA PRO A 7 39.50 -6.69 19.81
C PRO A 7 38.55 -7.08 18.67
N GLU A 8 37.30 -7.44 19.01
CA GLU A 8 36.23 -7.58 18.01
C GLU A 8 36.23 -6.35 17.08
N PRO A 9 36.24 -6.54 15.75
CA PRO A 9 36.23 -5.43 14.83
C PRO A 9 34.90 -4.68 15.00
N LYS A 10 34.98 -3.45 15.54
CA LYS A 10 33.86 -2.50 15.47
C LYS A 10 33.67 -2.14 14.01
N GLU A 11 32.78 -2.85 13.31
CA GLU A 11 32.35 -2.46 11.97
C GLU A 11 31.72 -1.06 12.05
N GLU A 12 32.49 -0.04 11.64
CA GLU A 12 32.01 1.33 11.57
C GLU A 12 30.82 1.42 10.60
N GLU A 13 29.68 1.91 11.12
CA GLU A 13 28.48 2.17 10.34
C GLU A 13 28.85 3.15 9.20
N THR A 14 28.79 2.67 7.95
CA THR A 14 29.10 3.52 6.79
C THR A 14 28.17 4.75 6.83
N PRO A 15 28.65 5.98 6.55
CA PRO A 15 27.83 7.20 6.59
C PRO A 15 26.50 7.11 5.82
N LEU A 16 26.46 6.27 4.77
CA LEU A 16 25.26 5.95 4.00
C LEU A 16 24.18 5.22 4.81
N LEU A 17 24.55 4.24 5.64
CA LEU A 17 23.60 3.48 6.47
C LEU A 17 22.99 4.36 7.56
N ALA A 18 23.80 5.22 8.17
CA ALA A 18 23.33 6.20 9.14
C ALA A 18 22.32 7.18 8.52
N ALA A 19 22.58 7.65 7.30
CA ALA A 19 21.67 8.54 6.56
C ALA A 19 20.36 7.83 6.18
N VAL A 20 20.41 6.59 5.70
CA VAL A 20 19.21 5.79 5.41
C VAL A 20 18.38 5.58 6.67
N ARG A 21 19.01 5.22 7.79
CA ARG A 21 18.33 5.08 9.08
C ARG A 21 17.62 6.37 9.51
N GLY A 22 18.30 7.51 9.42
CA GLY A 22 17.69 8.81 9.73
C GLY A 22 16.45 9.10 8.89
N LYS A 23 16.49 8.77 7.59
CA LYS A 23 15.32 8.86 6.70
C LYS A 23 14.19 7.96 7.17
N CYS A 24 14.46 6.68 7.47
CA CYS A 24 13.44 5.72 7.91
C CYS A 24 12.72 6.19 9.19
N ILE A 25 13.48 6.65 10.19
CA ILE A 25 12.91 7.17 11.44
C ILE A 25 12.03 8.39 11.17
N THR A 26 12.50 9.33 10.35
CA THR A 26 11.75 10.55 9.99
C THR A 26 10.46 10.20 9.28
N GLN A 27 10.50 9.26 8.33
CA GLN A 27 9.33 8.80 7.60
C GLN A 27 8.32 8.08 8.48
N LEU A 28 8.76 7.29 9.47
CA LEU A 28 7.86 6.65 10.43
C LEU A 28 7.09 7.68 11.28
N LEU A 29 7.80 8.71 11.76
CA LEU A 29 7.17 9.81 12.50
C LEU A 29 6.19 10.59 11.62
N LEU A 30 6.57 10.86 10.37
CA LEU A 30 5.72 11.52 9.40
C LEU A 30 4.47 10.67 9.10
N LEU A 31 4.62 9.36 9.00
CA LEU A 31 3.51 8.45 8.76
C LEU A 31 2.48 8.48 9.90
N GLY A 32 2.95 8.46 11.15
CA GLY A 32 2.09 8.62 12.33
C GLY A 32 1.39 9.99 12.37
N ALA A 33 2.08 11.05 11.98
CA ALA A 33 1.48 12.38 11.87
C ALA A 33 0.39 12.42 10.78
N ILE A 34 0.64 11.87 9.60
CA ILE A 34 -0.33 11.77 8.50
C ILE A 34 -1.56 10.95 8.95
N ASP A 35 -1.37 9.82 9.63
CA ASP A 35 -2.50 9.02 10.14
C ASP A 35 -3.34 9.79 11.16
N SER A 36 -2.71 10.54 12.06
CA SER A 36 -3.44 11.40 13.01
C SER A 36 -4.23 12.50 12.29
N ILE A 37 -3.62 13.16 11.29
CA ILE A 37 -4.24 14.22 10.50
C ILE A 37 -5.45 13.66 9.74
N GLN A 38 -5.28 12.53 9.04
CA GLN A 38 -6.32 11.95 8.20
C GLN A 38 -7.50 11.42 9.02
N ARG A 39 -7.28 10.93 10.25
CA ARG A 39 -8.39 10.48 11.11
C ARG A 39 -9.18 11.65 11.71
N LYS A 40 -8.49 12.70 12.15
CA LYS A 40 -9.11 13.77 12.97
C LYS A 40 -9.59 14.96 12.15
N TYR A 41 -8.92 15.26 11.04
CA TYR A 41 -9.08 16.54 10.35
C TYR A 41 -9.43 16.41 8.88
N TRP A 42 -9.62 15.20 8.32
CA TRP A 42 -9.84 15.02 6.88
C TRP A 42 -11.00 15.84 6.31
N GLY A 43 -12.14 15.90 7.01
CA GLY A 43 -13.29 16.71 6.58
C GLY A 43 -13.02 18.22 6.58
N LYS A 44 -11.99 18.69 7.28
CA LYS A 44 -11.61 20.12 7.38
C LYS A 44 -10.52 20.51 6.38
N LEU A 45 -9.92 19.54 5.69
CA LEU A 45 -8.86 19.80 4.71
C LEU A 45 -9.43 20.23 3.37
N ARG A 46 -8.78 21.21 2.73
CA ARG A 46 -9.07 21.59 1.34
C ARG A 46 -8.70 20.45 0.40
N VAL A 47 -9.32 20.42 -0.78
CA VAL A 47 -9.05 19.40 -1.81
C VAL A 47 -7.55 19.33 -2.17
N SER A 48 -6.90 20.48 -2.37
CA SER A 48 -5.46 20.54 -2.66
C SER A 48 -4.59 19.92 -1.54
N GLN A 49 -4.98 20.11 -0.27
CA GLN A 49 -4.28 19.53 0.88
C GLN A 49 -4.48 18.01 0.95
N LYS A 50 -5.69 17.52 0.67
CA LYS A 50 -5.99 16.08 0.61
C LYS A 50 -5.15 15.40 -0.48
N ILE A 51 -5.05 16.01 -1.66
CA ILE A 51 -4.21 15.52 -2.77
C ILE A 51 -2.74 15.51 -2.36
N ALA A 52 -2.22 16.60 -1.79
CA ALA A 52 -0.83 16.66 -1.34
C ALA A 52 -0.50 15.58 -0.30
N ILE A 53 -1.42 15.28 0.63
CA ILE A 53 -1.23 14.18 1.59
C ILE A 53 -1.17 12.83 0.87
N MET A 54 -2.03 12.59 -0.13
CA MET A 54 -1.98 11.35 -0.93
C MET A 54 -0.65 11.22 -1.66
N ASP A 55 -0.13 12.30 -2.24
CA ASP A 55 1.14 12.29 -2.98
C ASP A 55 2.35 12.06 -2.06
N ILE A 56 2.37 12.74 -0.90
CA ILE A 56 3.42 12.53 0.11
C ILE A 56 3.41 11.08 0.58
N LEU A 57 2.23 10.53 0.89
CA LEU A 57 2.11 9.17 1.39
C LEU A 57 2.51 8.13 0.33
N LEU A 58 2.17 8.37 -0.94
CA LEU A 58 2.63 7.52 -2.04
C LEU A 58 4.16 7.55 -2.18
N SER A 59 4.78 8.74 -2.10
CA SER A 59 6.25 8.86 -2.15
C SER A 59 6.95 8.13 -1.00
N LEU A 60 6.35 8.15 0.20
CA LEU A 60 6.84 7.37 1.34
C LEU A 60 6.76 5.86 1.09
N LEU A 61 5.70 5.41 0.43
CA LEU A 61 5.50 4.01 0.08
C LEU A 61 6.48 3.54 -0.99
N GLU A 62 6.68 4.33 -2.05
CA GLU A 62 7.65 4.04 -3.11
C GLU A 62 9.07 3.93 -2.56
N PHE A 63 9.43 4.79 -1.60
CA PHE A 63 10.70 4.67 -0.90
C PHE A 63 10.82 3.35 -0.12
N ALA A 64 9.80 2.99 0.67
CA ALA A 64 9.84 1.75 1.44
C ALA A 64 9.87 0.51 0.52
N ALA A 65 9.06 0.51 -0.54
CA ALA A 65 8.97 -0.57 -1.53
C ALA A 65 10.27 -0.74 -2.33
N SER A 66 10.90 0.36 -2.79
CA SER A 66 12.18 0.32 -3.53
C SER A 66 13.34 -0.17 -2.66
N TYR A 67 13.31 0.12 -1.37
CA TYR A 67 14.28 -0.42 -0.43
C TYR A 67 14.05 -1.92 -0.19
N ASN A 68 12.80 -2.34 -0.02
CA ASN A 68 12.45 -3.73 0.25
C ASN A 68 12.70 -4.66 -0.94
N SER A 69 12.78 -4.15 -2.17
CA SER A 69 13.20 -4.94 -3.34
C SER A 69 14.73 -5.16 -3.42
N TYR A 70 15.55 -4.34 -2.76
CA TYR A 70 17.02 -4.49 -2.78
C TYR A 70 17.53 -5.54 -1.77
N SER A 71 17.80 -6.77 -2.23
CA SER A 71 18.28 -7.90 -1.42
C SER A 71 19.58 -7.61 -0.65
N ASN A 72 20.58 -7.05 -1.32
CA ASN A 72 21.89 -6.76 -0.74
C ASN A 72 21.83 -5.68 0.36
N LEU A 73 20.96 -4.68 0.19
CA LEU A 73 20.82 -3.58 1.14
C LEU A 73 20.07 -4.03 2.40
N ARG A 74 19.03 -4.88 2.24
CA ARG A 74 18.35 -5.55 3.36
C ARG A 74 19.30 -6.41 4.19
N LEU A 75 20.16 -7.18 3.52
CA LEU A 75 21.11 -8.07 4.19
C LEU A 75 22.12 -7.27 5.03
N ARG A 76 22.69 -6.20 4.45
CA ARG A 76 23.65 -5.31 5.14
C ARG A 76 23.04 -4.59 6.34
N MET A 77 21.77 -4.18 6.28
CA MET A 77 21.10 -3.57 7.44
C MET A 77 20.75 -4.56 8.55
N ARG A 78 20.48 -5.84 8.23
CA ARG A 78 20.22 -6.88 9.23
C ARG A 78 21.44 -7.19 10.10
N PHE A 79 22.64 -7.02 9.56
CA PHE A 79 23.89 -7.24 10.28
C PHE A 79 24.39 -6.01 11.03
N ALA A 80 23.68 -4.88 10.98
CA ALA A 80 24.01 -3.72 11.80
C ALA A 80 23.81 -4.07 13.31
N PRO A 81 24.71 -3.63 14.21
CA PRO A 81 24.71 -4.04 15.62
C PRO A 81 23.38 -3.77 16.33
N ALA A 82 23.00 -4.74 17.18
CA ALA A 82 21.67 -4.90 17.79
C ALA A 82 21.20 -3.76 18.72
N GLU A 83 22.07 -2.80 19.07
CA GLU A 83 21.70 -1.68 19.95
C GLU A 83 20.68 -0.72 19.32
N ARG A 84 20.50 -0.74 17.99
CA ARG A 84 19.51 0.09 17.30
C ARG A 84 18.95 -0.63 16.06
N PRO A 85 17.92 -1.47 16.19
CA PRO A 85 17.37 -2.13 15.01
C PRO A 85 16.88 -1.08 14.01
N PRO A 86 17.21 -1.20 12.71
CA PRO A 86 16.56 -0.37 11.70
C PRO A 86 15.05 -0.59 11.82
N SER A 87 14.28 0.50 11.83
CA SER A 87 12.81 0.46 11.80
C SER A 87 12.42 -0.52 10.70
N ASN A 88 11.71 -1.60 11.04
CA ASN A 88 11.41 -2.66 10.08
C ASN A 88 10.67 -2.04 8.89
N LEU A 89 11.39 -1.84 7.78
CA LEU A 89 10.88 -1.05 6.66
C LEU A 89 9.71 -1.74 5.98
N LEU A 90 9.59 -3.06 6.15
CA LEU A 90 8.40 -3.81 5.78
C LEU A 90 7.20 -3.43 6.66
N CYS A 91 7.39 -3.21 7.97
CA CYS A 91 6.33 -2.67 8.82
C CYS A 91 5.95 -1.24 8.41
N GLN A 92 6.91 -0.42 7.96
CA GLN A 92 6.64 0.91 7.45
C GLN A 92 5.84 0.86 6.13
N GLU A 93 6.24 0.01 5.19
CA GLU A 93 5.50 -0.23 3.94
C GLU A 93 4.07 -0.71 4.23
N LEU A 94 3.92 -1.67 5.15
CA LEU A 94 2.62 -2.21 5.55
C LEU A 94 1.73 -1.16 6.23
N ALA A 95 2.29 -0.37 7.15
CA ALA A 95 1.59 0.71 7.82
C ALA A 95 1.18 1.79 6.82
N GLY A 96 2.08 2.19 5.93
CA GLY A 96 1.81 3.17 4.89
C GLY A 96 0.75 2.71 3.91
N THR A 97 0.81 1.44 3.49
CA THR A 97 -0.20 0.81 2.63
C THR A 97 -1.57 0.86 3.29
N SER A 98 -1.62 0.55 4.60
CA SER A 98 -2.87 0.60 5.37
C SER A 98 -3.48 1.99 5.42
N ILE A 99 -2.66 3.01 5.68
CA ILE A 99 -3.12 4.41 5.78
C ILE A 99 -3.52 4.94 4.39
N TYR A 100 -2.78 4.57 3.35
CA TYR A 100 -3.04 5.02 1.99
C TYR A 100 -4.34 4.47 1.45
N LEU A 101 -4.57 3.15 1.62
CA LEU A 101 -5.84 2.52 1.25
C LEU A 101 -7.01 3.13 2.03
N ASP A 102 -6.88 3.35 3.33
CA ASP A 102 -7.92 4.01 4.15
C ASP A 102 -8.27 5.39 3.60
N ILE A 103 -7.25 6.20 3.27
CA ILE A 103 -7.45 7.54 2.68
C ILE A 103 -8.15 7.48 1.32
N LEU A 104 -7.75 6.57 0.45
CA LEU A 104 -8.32 6.47 -0.89
C LEU A 104 -9.74 5.91 -0.85
N GLN A 105 -9.98 4.88 -0.04
CA GLN A 105 -11.30 4.25 0.11
C GLN A 105 -12.30 5.20 0.73
N LYS A 106 -11.95 5.93 1.81
CA LYS A 106 -12.88 6.89 2.41
C LYS A 106 -13.21 8.04 1.46
N THR A 107 -12.25 8.45 0.64
CA THR A 107 -12.43 9.53 -0.34
C THR A 107 -13.31 9.09 -1.52
N THR A 108 -13.20 7.82 -1.92
CA THR A 108 -14.01 7.24 -3.00
C THR A 108 -15.39 6.74 -2.51
N SER A 109 -15.55 6.40 -1.23
CA SER A 109 -16.84 5.93 -0.69
C SER A 109 -17.80 7.08 -0.37
N GLY A 110 -17.30 8.27 -0.05
CA GLY A 110 -18.12 9.43 0.37
C GLY A 110 -19.08 9.97 -0.69
N ASN A 111 -18.79 9.78 -1.98
CA ASN A 111 -19.59 10.32 -3.08
C ASN A 111 -20.90 9.54 -3.34
N THR A 112 -21.03 8.34 -2.81
CA THR A 112 -22.23 7.50 -3.01
C THR A 112 -23.41 7.97 -2.15
N SER A 113 -23.13 8.65 -1.04
CA SER A 113 -24.12 9.17 -0.08
C SER A 113 -24.63 10.56 -0.46
N LEU A 114 -23.75 11.45 -0.92
CA LEU A 114 -24.11 12.82 -1.33
C LEU A 114 -25.05 12.87 -2.56
N ARG A 115 -25.10 11.79 -3.34
CA ARG A 115 -25.97 11.71 -4.53
C ARG A 115 -27.43 11.35 -4.23
N LYS A 116 -27.77 10.94 -2.99
CA LYS A 116 -29.12 10.47 -2.65
C LYS A 116 -29.93 11.44 -1.81
N GLU A 117 -29.32 12.45 -1.19
CA GLU A 117 -30.01 13.34 -0.27
C GLU A 117 -29.50 14.77 -0.43
N GLN A 118 -30.01 15.51 -1.42
CA GLN A 118 -30.14 16.95 -1.25
C GLN A 118 -31.21 17.56 -2.20
N PRO A 119 -32.23 18.25 -1.64
CA PRO A 119 -33.07 19.16 -2.39
C PRO A 119 -32.32 20.46 -2.69
N GLU A 120 -32.68 21.06 -3.83
CA GLU A 120 -32.14 22.30 -4.38
C GLU A 120 -32.24 23.46 -3.37
N SER A 121 -31.09 23.96 -2.88
CA SER A 121 -31.04 25.32 -2.33
C SER A 121 -29.63 25.90 -2.37
N SER A 122 -29.53 27.10 -2.95
CA SER A 122 -28.38 28.03 -3.11
C SER A 122 -27.30 27.66 -4.14
N GLU A 123 -27.32 28.37 -5.28
CA GLU A 123 -26.70 27.95 -6.55
C GLU A 123 -25.26 28.42 -6.80
N ASP A 124 -24.70 29.39 -6.06
CA ASP A 124 -23.42 30.00 -6.47
C ASP A 124 -22.15 29.54 -5.72
N ASP A 125 -22.23 29.07 -4.47
CA ASP A 125 -21.04 28.61 -3.68
C ASP A 125 -20.96 27.08 -3.57
N ILE A 126 -22.10 26.39 -3.67
CA ILE A 126 -22.20 24.92 -3.59
C ILE A 126 -21.73 24.26 -4.89
N GLY A 127 -21.92 24.92 -6.05
CA GLY A 127 -21.50 24.40 -7.35
C GLY A 127 -19.99 24.23 -7.49
N ALA A 128 -19.21 25.18 -6.97
CA ALA A 128 -17.75 25.11 -6.97
C ALA A 128 -17.22 24.02 -6.02
N SER A 129 -17.80 23.92 -4.82
CA SER A 129 -17.44 22.88 -3.83
C SER A 129 -17.71 21.46 -4.37
N ASN A 130 -18.87 21.24 -4.99
CA ASN A 130 -19.23 19.93 -5.55
C ASN A 130 -18.35 19.54 -6.75
N ALA A 131 -17.94 20.51 -7.57
CA ALA A 131 -17.02 20.27 -8.68
C ALA A 131 -15.61 19.89 -8.18
N GLU A 132 -15.11 20.55 -7.13
CA GLU A 132 -13.83 20.21 -6.51
C GLU A 132 -13.85 18.82 -5.83
N GLU A 133 -14.97 18.44 -5.19
CA GLU A 133 -15.15 17.11 -4.62
C GLU A 133 -15.25 16.01 -5.68
N GLY A 134 -15.92 16.28 -6.80
CA GLY A 134 -15.93 15.38 -7.96
C GLY A 134 -14.54 15.16 -8.56
N LYS A 135 -13.73 16.22 -8.62
CA LYS A 135 -12.32 16.14 -9.04
C LYS A 135 -11.49 15.34 -8.05
N LEU A 136 -11.66 15.58 -6.74
CA LEU A 136 -10.99 14.82 -5.69
C LEU A 136 -11.31 13.32 -5.78
N PHE A 137 -12.58 12.97 -5.97
CA PHE A 137 -13.02 11.59 -6.15
C PHE A 137 -12.31 10.94 -7.34
N SER A 138 -12.27 11.62 -8.50
CA SER A 138 -11.66 11.09 -9.72
C SER A 138 -10.17 10.84 -9.53
N ILE A 139 -9.46 11.77 -8.89
CA ILE A 139 -8.03 11.64 -8.56
C ILE A 139 -7.80 10.48 -7.57
N ALA A 140 -8.66 10.34 -6.55
CA ALA A 140 -8.56 9.27 -5.57
C ALA A 140 -8.86 7.89 -6.19
N GLU A 141 -9.83 7.81 -7.11
CA GLU A 141 -10.13 6.60 -7.89
C GLU A 141 -8.92 6.19 -8.72
N GLU A 142 -8.35 7.11 -9.50
CA GLU A 142 -7.16 6.85 -10.33
C GLU A 142 -5.98 6.36 -9.49
N LYS A 143 -5.70 7.03 -8.36
CA LYS A 143 -4.63 6.64 -7.44
C LYS A 143 -4.87 5.26 -6.82
N LEU A 144 -6.11 4.95 -6.43
CA LEU A 144 -6.48 3.65 -5.87
C LEU A 144 -6.27 2.51 -6.86
N VAL A 145 -6.74 2.71 -8.10
CA VAL A 145 -6.61 1.73 -9.16
C VAL A 145 -5.14 1.51 -9.51
N THR A 146 -4.41 2.60 -9.79
CA THR A 146 -2.98 2.54 -10.15
C THR A 146 -2.17 1.87 -9.05
N PHE A 147 -2.41 2.19 -7.79
CA PHE A 147 -1.69 1.58 -6.66
C PHE A 147 -1.98 0.09 -6.54
N CYS A 148 -3.25 -0.31 -6.58
CA CYS A 148 -3.62 -1.73 -6.51
C CYS A 148 -3.03 -2.51 -7.70
N GLU A 149 -3.16 -1.96 -8.91
CA GLU A 149 -2.62 -2.56 -10.13
C GLU A 149 -1.10 -2.75 -10.04
N GLN A 150 -0.36 -1.72 -9.60
CA GLN A 150 1.09 -1.79 -9.46
C GLN A 150 1.52 -2.89 -8.47
N VAL A 151 0.91 -2.95 -7.29
CA VAL A 151 1.24 -3.99 -6.31
C VAL A 151 0.94 -5.38 -6.86
N LEU A 152 -0.17 -5.57 -7.58
CA LEU A 152 -0.48 -6.87 -8.18
C LEU A 152 0.47 -7.23 -9.35
N LYS A 153 0.92 -6.25 -10.12
CA LYS A 153 1.94 -6.43 -11.18
C LYS A 153 3.28 -6.84 -10.59
N ASP A 154 3.76 -6.13 -9.56
CA ASP A 154 5.03 -6.43 -8.90
C ASP A 154 5.08 -7.90 -8.43
N VAL A 155 3.97 -8.41 -7.89
CA VAL A 155 3.89 -9.81 -7.45
C VAL A 155 3.85 -10.78 -8.62
N SER A 156 3.10 -10.45 -9.68
CA SER A 156 3.01 -11.26 -10.88
C SER A 156 4.36 -11.41 -11.57
N ASP A 157 5.14 -10.32 -11.61
CA ASP A 157 6.45 -10.28 -12.24
C ASP A 157 7.46 -11.11 -11.42
N LEU A 158 7.42 -10.99 -10.08
CA LEU A 158 8.20 -11.84 -9.16
C LEU A 158 7.87 -13.33 -9.32
N GLN A 159 6.62 -13.69 -9.65
CA GLN A 159 6.23 -15.08 -9.91
C GLN A 159 6.63 -15.59 -11.29
N SER A 160 6.73 -14.71 -12.30
CA SER A 160 7.15 -15.11 -13.65
C SER A 160 8.65 -15.38 -13.77
N ASP A 161 9.47 -14.79 -12.90
CA ASP A 161 10.94 -14.96 -12.85
C ASP A 161 11.39 -16.30 -12.22
N ILE A 162 10.42 -17.11 -11.77
CA ILE A 162 10.60 -18.47 -11.18
C ILE A 162 11.30 -19.44 -12.15
N GLY A 163 11.39 -19.11 -13.44
CA GLY A 163 12.12 -19.90 -14.44
C GLY A 163 13.64 -19.72 -14.44
N GLU A 164 14.18 -18.58 -13.99
CA GLU A 164 15.57 -18.17 -14.31
C GLU A 164 16.50 -17.96 -13.10
N THR A 165 15.97 -17.76 -11.89
CA THR A 165 16.79 -17.58 -10.67
C THR A 165 16.52 -18.64 -9.60
N THR A 166 17.48 -18.89 -8.72
CA THR A 166 17.39 -19.95 -7.69
C THR A 166 16.15 -19.77 -6.82
N ASN A 167 15.14 -20.64 -7.04
CA ASN A 167 13.80 -20.66 -6.44
C ASN A 167 13.71 -20.17 -4.98
N MET A 168 14.71 -20.45 -4.14
CA MET A 168 14.72 -20.09 -2.72
C MET A 168 14.67 -18.57 -2.44
N ASP A 169 15.35 -17.74 -3.25
CA ASP A 169 15.38 -16.29 -3.00
C ASP A 169 14.06 -15.61 -3.40
N ILE A 170 13.41 -16.09 -4.46
CA ILE A 170 12.08 -15.62 -4.88
C ILE A 170 11.03 -15.96 -3.83
N HIS A 171 10.98 -17.21 -3.35
CA HIS A 171 10.01 -17.60 -2.31
C HIS A 171 10.16 -16.74 -1.04
N ARG A 172 11.39 -16.39 -0.67
CA ARG A 172 11.68 -15.52 0.48
C ARG A 172 11.27 -14.06 0.25
N VAL A 173 11.42 -13.54 -0.96
CA VAL A 173 10.95 -12.18 -1.30
C VAL A 173 9.41 -12.13 -1.27
N LEU A 174 8.76 -13.14 -1.82
CA LEU A 174 7.30 -13.24 -1.84
C LEU A 174 6.71 -13.39 -0.43
N GLU A 175 7.29 -14.25 0.40
CA GLU A 175 6.92 -14.41 1.82
C GLU A 175 6.99 -13.07 2.57
N LEU A 176 8.06 -12.30 2.34
CA LEU A 176 8.23 -10.99 2.98
C LEU A 176 7.23 -9.95 2.48
N ARG A 177 6.86 -9.97 1.19
CA ARG A 177 5.87 -9.03 0.63
C ARG A 177 4.43 -9.44 0.92
N SER A 178 4.18 -10.70 1.28
CA SER A 178 2.83 -11.24 1.51
C SER A 178 1.93 -10.35 2.37
N PRO A 179 2.38 -9.79 3.51
CA PRO A 179 1.52 -8.92 4.33
C PRO A 179 1.00 -7.68 3.59
N VAL A 180 1.81 -7.07 2.72
CA VAL A 180 1.43 -5.91 1.91
C VAL A 180 0.42 -6.33 0.85
N ILE A 181 0.65 -7.45 0.18
CA ILE A 181 -0.24 -8.01 -0.85
C ILE A 181 -1.60 -8.33 -0.26
N VAL A 182 -1.62 -9.06 0.87
CA VAL A 182 -2.83 -9.38 1.62
C VAL A 182 -3.58 -8.10 2.02
N LYS A 183 -2.86 -7.05 2.43
CA LYS A 183 -3.47 -5.76 2.78
C LYS A 183 -4.13 -5.11 1.56
N VAL A 184 -3.49 -5.12 0.39
CA VAL A 184 -4.05 -4.61 -0.86
C VAL A 184 -5.29 -5.40 -1.27
N LEU A 185 -5.25 -6.74 -1.27
CA LEU A 185 -6.40 -7.58 -1.61
C LEU A 185 -7.61 -7.35 -0.68
N LYS A 186 -7.36 -7.22 0.63
CA LYS A 186 -8.39 -6.83 1.60
C LYS A 186 -8.92 -5.43 1.33
N GLY A 187 -8.05 -4.51 0.93
CA GLY A 187 -8.45 -3.17 0.50
C GLY A 187 -9.36 -3.21 -0.74
N MET A 188 -9.00 -4.00 -1.74
CA MET A 188 -9.83 -4.19 -2.94
C MET A 188 -11.18 -4.81 -2.60
N SER A 189 -11.25 -5.64 -1.55
CA SER A 189 -12.51 -6.23 -1.08
C SER A 189 -13.48 -5.17 -0.53
N LEU A 190 -12.94 -4.10 0.06
CA LEU A 190 -13.68 -2.95 0.60
C LEU A 190 -13.88 -1.82 -0.43
N MET A 191 -13.39 -1.99 -1.65
CA MET A 191 -13.53 -1.00 -2.72
C MET A 191 -15.01 -0.85 -3.14
N ASP A 192 -15.41 0.35 -3.55
CA ASP A 192 -16.74 0.56 -4.12
C ASP A 192 -16.94 -0.35 -5.36
N ASN A 193 -18.03 -1.11 -5.37
CA ASN A 193 -18.30 -2.12 -6.39
C ASN A 193 -18.37 -1.52 -7.80
N LYS A 194 -18.76 -0.24 -7.97
CA LYS A 194 -18.79 0.41 -9.28
C LYS A 194 -17.40 0.75 -9.77
N ILE A 195 -16.49 1.13 -8.88
CA ILE A 195 -15.07 1.33 -9.20
C ILE A 195 -14.46 -0.02 -9.57
N PHE A 196 -14.61 -1.03 -8.71
CA PHE A 196 -14.06 -2.36 -8.96
C PHE A 196 -14.56 -2.95 -10.29
N ARG A 197 -15.86 -2.85 -10.58
CA ARG A 197 -16.44 -3.32 -11.84
C ARG A 197 -15.91 -2.57 -13.06
N ARG A 198 -15.71 -1.25 -12.95
CA ARG A 198 -15.20 -0.42 -14.06
C ARG A 198 -13.78 -0.79 -14.44
N HIS A 199 -12.96 -1.13 -13.43
CA HIS A 199 -11.55 -1.48 -13.60
C HIS A 199 -11.27 -2.99 -13.54
N LEU A 200 -12.31 -3.81 -13.69
CA LEU A 200 -12.17 -5.27 -13.61
C LEU A 200 -11.30 -5.81 -14.74
N ARG A 201 -11.29 -5.16 -15.90
CA ARG A 201 -10.50 -5.59 -17.06
C ARG A 201 -8.99 -5.51 -16.78
N GLU A 202 -8.58 -4.51 -16.00
CA GLU A 202 -7.21 -4.25 -15.57
C GLU A 202 -6.83 -5.21 -14.44
N PHE A 203 -7.71 -5.41 -13.46
CA PHE A 203 -7.43 -6.25 -12.29
C PHE A 203 -7.46 -7.75 -12.60
N TYR A 204 -8.41 -8.21 -13.41
CA TYR A 204 -8.69 -9.65 -13.55
C TYR A 204 -7.48 -10.49 -14.03
N PRO A 205 -6.69 -10.06 -15.04
CA PRO A 205 -5.49 -10.79 -15.44
C PRO A 205 -4.45 -10.91 -14.32
N LEU A 206 -4.33 -9.89 -13.46
CA LEU A 206 -3.38 -9.91 -12.34
C LEU A 206 -3.87 -10.77 -11.19
N LEU A 207 -5.16 -10.68 -10.87
CA LEU A 207 -5.80 -11.49 -9.82
C LEU A 207 -5.77 -12.99 -10.16
N THR A 208 -5.95 -13.35 -11.43
CA THR A 208 -5.91 -14.76 -11.86
C THR A 208 -4.51 -15.36 -11.77
N LYS A 209 -3.44 -14.58 -11.98
CA LYS A 209 -2.05 -15.03 -11.73
C LYS A 209 -1.81 -15.39 -10.26
N LEU A 210 -2.45 -14.67 -9.34
CA LEU A 210 -2.33 -14.93 -7.89
C LEU A 210 -3.03 -16.22 -7.42
N VAL A 211 -3.86 -16.85 -8.23
CA VAL A 211 -4.55 -18.11 -7.86
C VAL A 211 -3.54 -19.22 -7.57
N CYS A 212 -2.42 -19.22 -8.29
CA CYS A 212 -1.33 -20.19 -8.12
C CYS A 212 -0.22 -19.68 -7.18
N CYS A 213 -0.45 -18.61 -6.42
CA CYS A 213 0.55 -18.09 -5.49
C CYS A 213 0.87 -19.11 -4.39
N ASP A 214 2.15 -19.36 -4.14
CA ASP A 214 2.59 -20.30 -3.08
C ASP A 214 2.15 -19.86 -1.69
N GLN A 215 1.99 -18.55 -1.48
CA GLN A 215 1.59 -17.96 -0.20
C GLN A 215 0.10 -18.18 0.07
N MET A 216 -0.19 -19.01 1.08
CA MET A 216 -1.54 -19.42 1.47
C MET A 216 -2.42 -18.23 1.91
N ASP A 217 -1.85 -17.27 2.61
CA ASP A 217 -2.52 -16.05 3.06
C ASP A 217 -2.92 -15.13 1.90
N VAL A 218 -2.08 -15.00 0.87
CA VAL A 218 -2.43 -14.30 -0.39
C VAL A 218 -3.62 -14.98 -1.05
N ARG A 219 -3.59 -16.31 -1.20
CA ARG A 219 -4.71 -17.06 -1.79
C ARG A 219 -5.98 -16.95 -0.97
N GLY A 220 -5.88 -16.95 0.36
CA GLY A 220 -7.01 -16.71 1.26
C GLY A 220 -7.64 -15.34 1.04
N ALA A 221 -6.83 -14.28 1.02
CA ALA A 221 -7.30 -12.91 0.78
C ALA A 221 -7.89 -12.73 -0.64
N LEU A 222 -7.36 -13.44 -1.64
CA LEU A 222 -7.90 -13.46 -2.98
C LEU A 222 -9.29 -14.13 -3.02
N GLY A 223 -9.48 -15.23 -2.28
CA GLY A 223 -10.77 -15.88 -2.13
C GLY A 223 -11.82 -14.96 -1.49
N ASP A 224 -11.42 -14.22 -0.44
CA ASP A 224 -12.28 -13.21 0.20
C ASP A 224 -12.67 -12.09 -0.79
N LEU A 225 -11.71 -11.61 -1.59
CA LEU A 225 -11.95 -10.61 -2.62
C LEU A 225 -12.96 -11.09 -3.66
N PHE A 226 -12.79 -12.31 -4.19
CA PHE A 226 -13.73 -12.87 -5.15
C PHE A 226 -15.13 -13.04 -4.56
N ARG A 227 -15.23 -13.43 -3.29
CA ARG A 227 -16.52 -13.52 -2.58
C ARG A 227 -17.17 -12.14 -2.42
N ALA A 228 -16.40 -11.12 -2.05
CA ALA A 228 -16.92 -9.78 -1.82
C ALA A 228 -17.33 -9.07 -3.11
N GLN A 229 -16.53 -9.21 -4.18
CA GLN A 229 -16.66 -8.39 -5.39
C GLN A 229 -17.24 -9.16 -6.57
N LEU A 230 -16.78 -10.39 -6.86
CA LEU A 230 -17.22 -11.13 -8.05
C LEU A 230 -18.59 -11.80 -7.85
N MET A 231 -18.87 -12.36 -6.67
CA MET A 231 -20.17 -12.99 -6.40
C MET A 231 -21.33 -11.99 -6.48
N VAL A 232 -21.10 -10.73 -6.11
CA VAL A 232 -22.08 -9.65 -6.22
C VAL A 232 -22.34 -9.25 -7.67
N LEU A 233 -21.40 -9.54 -8.58
CA LEU A 233 -21.52 -9.25 -10.01
C LEU A 233 -22.16 -10.38 -10.81
N LEU A 234 -22.31 -11.58 -10.24
CA LEU A 234 -22.98 -12.70 -10.90
C LEU A 234 -24.50 -12.50 -10.84
N PRO A 235 -25.24 -12.77 -11.93
CA PRO A 235 -26.70 -12.75 -11.89
C PRO A 235 -27.19 -13.79 -10.89
N SER A 236 -28.10 -13.37 -10.00
CA SER A 236 -28.78 -14.31 -9.10
C SER A 236 -29.48 -15.37 -9.93
N VAL A 237 -29.04 -16.62 -9.83
CA VAL A 237 -29.75 -17.75 -10.44
C VAL A 237 -31.12 -17.80 -9.76
N PRO A 238 -32.24 -17.60 -10.49
CA PRO A 238 -33.55 -17.79 -9.90
C PRO A 238 -33.71 -19.27 -9.59
N SER A 239 -33.87 -19.57 -8.30
CA SER A 239 -34.25 -20.88 -7.76
C SER A 239 -35.65 -21.27 -8.18
#